data_AF-A0A1W9V3T8-F1
#
_entry.id   AF-A0A1W9V3T8-F1
#
_cell.length_a   1.000
_cell.length_b   1.000
_cell.length_c   1.000
_cell.angle_alpha   90.00
_cell.angle_beta   90.00
_cell.angle_gamma   90.00
#
_symmetry.space_group_name_H-M   'P 1'
#
loop_
_entity.id
_entity.type
_entity.pdbx_description
1 polymer ?
#
loop_
_entity_poly.entity_id
_entity_poly.type
_entity_poly.pdbx_seq_one_letter_code
_entity_poly.pdbx_strand_id
1 'polypeptide(L)'
;MSAVEVSKIINRKRNKWQTTIKQNRNLSRRAIRWPSAPILAILISFTALMGIDGVNSYIGFFPALPRFYESQNWLRLVTGTMHGLTMSVILLPIISESLWHPSLLKNEPVIRNFKDFAMLVAGAAVIILIVLTGQPFLLYPLSFLTTITVLLNLARHAPLSGNRFSGRYFDHRGDVFSARQFDWRRAVGVLIPTSFAAQTRAKRAGWAAFGRTAARYSR
;
A
#
# COMPACT_ATOMS: atom_id res chain seq x y z
N MET A 1 54.88 -19.21 1.29
CA MET A 1 53.68 -19.11 0.43
C MET A 1 54.03 -18.19 -0.73
N SER A 2 54.03 -18.68 -1.98
CA SER A 2 54.55 -17.92 -3.12
C SER A 2 53.53 -16.91 -3.66
N ALA A 3 53.99 -15.83 -4.30
CA ALA A 3 53.12 -14.81 -4.89
C ALA A 3 52.10 -15.40 -5.90
N VAL A 4 52.48 -16.49 -6.57
CA VAL A 4 51.64 -17.24 -7.51
C VAL A 4 50.45 -17.91 -6.79
N GLU A 5 50.67 -18.39 -5.57
CA GLU A 5 49.68 -19.08 -4.75
C GLU A 5 48.65 -18.10 -4.17
N VAL A 6 49.12 -16.93 -3.71
CA VAL A 6 48.27 -15.81 -3.29
C VAL A 6 47.39 -15.34 -4.46
N SER A 7 47.96 -15.17 -5.66
CA SER A 7 47.24 -14.79 -6.87
C SER A 7 46.14 -15.79 -7.24
N LYS A 8 46.43 -17.10 -7.18
CA LYS A 8 45.42 -18.15 -7.42
C LYS A 8 44.27 -18.09 -6.42
N ILE A 9 44.54 -17.86 -5.13
CA ILE A 9 43.51 -17.75 -4.09
C ILE A 9 42.62 -16.52 -4.32
N ILE A 10 43.22 -15.38 -4.65
CA ILE A 10 42.49 -14.13 -4.95
C ILE A 10 41.61 -14.31 -6.19
N ASN A 11 42.12 -14.92 -7.27
CA ASN A 11 41.34 -15.17 -8.48
C ASN A 11 40.19 -16.14 -8.25
N ARG A 12 40.40 -17.21 -7.47
CA ARG A 12 39.31 -18.14 -7.09
C ARG A 12 38.22 -17.45 -6.29
N LYS A 13 38.58 -16.63 -5.29
CA LYS A 13 37.59 -15.84 -4.53
C LYS A 13 36.83 -14.90 -5.46
N ARG A 14 37.53 -14.13 -6.29
CA ARG A 14 36.94 -13.17 -7.25
C ARG A 14 35.94 -13.84 -8.18
N ASN A 15 36.29 -14.98 -8.77
CA ASN A 15 35.39 -15.71 -9.67
C ASN A 15 34.16 -16.25 -8.94
N LYS A 16 34.32 -16.78 -7.72
CA LYS A 16 33.20 -17.23 -6.88
C LYS A 16 32.26 -16.07 -6.49
N TRP A 17 32.81 -14.90 -6.21
CA TRP A 17 32.01 -13.70 -5.95
C TRP A 17 31.23 -13.27 -7.19
N GLN A 18 31.85 -13.28 -8.37
CA GLN A 18 31.17 -12.92 -9.62
C GLN A 18 30.05 -13.90 -10.00
N THR A 19 30.24 -15.20 -9.80
CA THR A 19 29.18 -16.20 -10.04
C THR A 19 28.03 -16.04 -9.06
N THR A 20 28.32 -15.78 -7.78
CA THR A 20 27.29 -15.56 -6.74
C THR A 20 26.45 -14.30 -7.04
N ILE A 21 27.08 -13.21 -7.50
CA ILE A 21 26.37 -11.98 -7.92
C ILE A 21 25.53 -12.22 -9.18
N LYS A 22 26.04 -12.97 -10.16
CA LYS A 22 25.26 -13.32 -11.36
C LYS A 22 24.06 -14.22 -11.04
N GLN A 23 24.22 -15.17 -10.13
CA GLN A 23 23.19 -16.15 -9.75
C GLN A 23 22.07 -15.53 -8.91
N ASN A 24 22.36 -14.50 -8.11
CA ASN A 24 21.35 -13.75 -7.35
C ASN A 24 20.52 -12.76 -8.19
N ARG A 25 20.66 -12.75 -9.52
CA ARG A 25 19.81 -11.93 -10.42
C ARG A 25 18.36 -12.43 -10.55
N ASN A 26 17.99 -13.52 -9.88
CA ASN A 26 16.61 -14.03 -9.83
C ASN A 26 15.79 -13.50 -8.65
N LEU A 27 16.35 -12.59 -7.83
CA LEU A 27 15.58 -11.86 -6.83
C LEU A 27 14.44 -11.10 -7.52
N SER A 28 13.23 -11.17 -6.95
CA SER A 28 11.98 -10.63 -7.50
C SER A 28 12.16 -9.18 -7.94
N ARG A 29 12.24 -8.96 -9.25
CA ARG A 29 12.53 -7.65 -9.83
C ARG A 29 11.26 -6.80 -9.93
N ARG A 30 11.31 -5.54 -9.51
CA ARG A 30 10.16 -4.63 -9.43
C ARG A 30 10.08 -3.72 -10.66
N ALA A 31 8.88 -3.46 -11.17
CA ALA A 31 8.63 -2.62 -12.34
C ALA A 31 8.70 -1.13 -11.99
N ILE A 32 9.38 -0.32 -12.79
CA ILE A 32 9.55 1.14 -12.56
C ILE A 32 9.06 1.97 -13.76
N ARG A 33 8.83 1.34 -14.91
CA ARG A 33 8.39 2.11 -16.07
C ARG A 33 6.94 2.50 -15.90
N TRP A 34 6.64 3.74 -16.27
CA TRP A 34 5.30 4.28 -16.30
C TRP A 34 4.39 3.45 -17.23
N PRO A 35 3.07 3.40 -16.95
CA PRO A 35 2.09 2.86 -17.88
C PRO A 35 2.12 3.59 -19.22
N SER A 36 1.57 2.96 -20.27
CA SER A 36 1.44 3.62 -21.57
C SER A 36 0.58 4.89 -21.44
N ALA A 37 0.89 5.91 -22.24
CA ALA A 37 0.18 7.20 -22.25
C ALA A 37 -1.37 7.08 -22.28
N PRO A 38 -2.00 6.19 -23.09
CA PRO A 38 -3.46 6.08 -23.09
C PRO A 38 -4.00 5.49 -21.77
N ILE A 39 -3.30 4.56 -21.13
CA ILE A 39 -3.70 4.04 -19.81
C ILE A 39 -3.59 5.17 -18.77
N LEU A 40 -2.53 5.96 -18.82
CA LEU A 40 -2.35 7.10 -17.92
C LEU A 40 -3.48 8.14 -18.08
N ALA A 41 -3.91 8.43 -19.32
CA ALA A 41 -5.04 9.31 -19.58
C ALA A 41 -6.33 8.79 -18.95
N ILE A 42 -6.60 7.48 -19.04
CA ILE A 42 -7.76 6.86 -18.38
C ILE A 42 -7.65 6.98 -16.85
N LEU A 43 -6.48 6.71 -16.28
CA LEU A 43 -6.25 6.85 -14.84
C LEU A 43 -6.47 8.29 -14.35
N ILE A 44 -5.99 9.28 -15.09
CA ILE A 44 -6.23 10.70 -14.79
C ILE A 44 -7.73 11.01 -14.84
N SER A 45 -8.45 10.46 -15.83
CA SER A 45 -9.91 10.65 -15.93
C SER A 45 -10.65 10.10 -14.70
N PHE A 46 -10.22 8.97 -14.14
CA PHE A 46 -10.80 8.41 -12.91
C PHE A 46 -10.60 9.34 -11.71
N THR A 47 -9.44 9.97 -11.62
CA THR A 47 -9.17 10.97 -10.57
C THR A 47 -10.00 12.23 -10.76
N ALA A 48 -10.18 12.70 -11.99
CA ALA A 48 -11.04 13.84 -12.30
C ALA A 48 -12.51 13.54 -11.94
N LEU A 49 -13.02 12.36 -12.28
CA LEU A 49 -14.38 11.91 -11.93
C LEU A 49 -14.58 11.88 -10.40
N MET A 50 -13.61 11.36 -9.65
CA MET A 50 -13.64 11.38 -8.18
C MET A 50 -13.58 12.80 -7.62
N GLY A 51 -12.79 13.69 -8.22
CA GLY A 51 -12.74 15.10 -7.84
C GLY A 51 -14.10 15.80 -8.02
N ILE A 52 -14.73 15.61 -9.18
CA ILE A 52 -16.06 16.17 -9.48
C ILE A 52 -17.10 15.63 -8.49
N ASP A 53 -17.13 14.31 -8.29
CA ASP A 53 -18.09 13.68 -7.37
C ASP A 53 -17.85 14.07 -5.91
N GLY A 54 -16.59 14.17 -5.50
CA GLY A 54 -16.15 14.67 -4.21
C GLY A 54 -16.61 16.10 -3.97
N VAL A 55 -16.38 17.01 -4.93
CA VAL A 55 -16.81 18.41 -4.86
C VAL A 55 -18.34 18.50 -4.81
N ASN A 56 -19.07 17.75 -5.63
CA ASN A 56 -20.55 17.78 -5.59
C ASN A 56 -21.09 17.33 -4.22
N SER A 57 -20.50 16.29 -3.62
CA SER A 57 -20.88 15.86 -2.27
C SER A 57 -20.45 16.86 -1.19
N TYR A 58 -19.33 17.57 -1.38
CA TYR A 58 -18.83 18.58 -0.45
C TYR A 58 -19.71 19.83 -0.43
N ILE A 59 -20.19 20.26 -1.61
CA ILE A 59 -21.13 21.38 -1.75
C ILE A 59 -22.43 21.10 -0.97
N GLY A 60 -22.86 19.84 -0.90
CA GLY A 60 -24.05 19.42 -0.14
C GLY A 60 -23.96 19.67 1.37
N PHE A 61 -22.79 19.97 1.94
CA PHE A 61 -22.66 20.41 3.34
C PHE A 61 -23.05 21.88 3.56
N PHE A 62 -23.12 22.68 2.49
CA PHE A 62 -23.46 24.08 2.56
C PHE A 62 -24.91 24.27 2.10
N PRO A 63 -25.86 24.54 3.02
CA PRO A 63 -27.29 24.68 2.67
C PRO A 63 -27.58 25.87 1.73
N ALA A 64 -26.62 26.78 1.54
CA ALA A 64 -26.75 27.95 0.66
C ALA A 64 -26.34 27.70 -0.81
N LEU A 65 -25.80 26.52 -1.14
CA LEU A 65 -25.31 26.22 -2.49
C LEU A 65 -26.19 25.16 -3.18
N PRO A 66 -26.60 25.38 -4.45
CA PRO A 66 -27.33 24.40 -5.22
C PRO A 66 -26.45 23.18 -5.55
N ARG A 67 -26.97 21.98 -5.31
CA ARG A 67 -26.33 20.71 -5.68
C ARG A 67 -26.59 20.43 -7.17
N PHE A 68 -25.58 19.96 -7.92
CA PHE A 68 -25.77 19.60 -9.33
C PHE A 68 -26.59 18.30 -9.49
N TYR A 69 -26.44 17.37 -8.55
CA TYR A 69 -27.24 16.14 -8.44
C TYR A 69 -27.24 15.63 -6.99
N GLU A 70 -28.22 14.78 -6.65
CA GLU A 70 -28.28 14.15 -5.33
C GLU A 70 -27.11 13.18 -5.13
N SER A 71 -26.36 13.35 -4.05
CA SER A 71 -25.22 12.50 -3.70
C SER A 71 -25.69 11.08 -3.38
N GLN A 72 -25.30 10.11 -4.21
CA GLN A 72 -25.65 8.70 -4.02
C GLN A 72 -24.44 7.90 -3.52
N ASN A 73 -24.65 7.01 -2.54
CA ASN A 73 -23.56 6.22 -1.95
C ASN A 73 -22.86 5.30 -2.96
N TRP A 74 -23.58 4.77 -3.95
CA TRP A 74 -23.01 3.90 -4.97
C TRP A 74 -22.05 4.65 -5.89
N LEU A 75 -22.37 5.91 -6.24
CA LEU A 75 -21.53 6.73 -7.10
C LEU A 75 -20.19 7.01 -6.41
N ARG A 76 -20.25 7.37 -5.12
CA ARG A 76 -19.08 7.60 -4.27
C ARG A 76 -18.21 6.36 -4.09
N LEU A 77 -18.82 5.18 -4.02
CA LEU A 77 -18.09 3.91 -3.99
C LEU A 77 -17.35 3.66 -5.31
N VAL A 78 -18.02 3.87 -6.45
CA VAL A 78 -17.45 3.64 -7.79
C VAL A 78 -16.30 4.62 -8.06
N THR A 79 -16.54 5.92 -7.92
CA THR A 79 -15.55 6.98 -8.19
C THR A 79 -14.35 6.86 -7.25
N GLY A 80 -14.60 6.60 -5.96
CA GLY A 80 -13.56 6.35 -4.97
C GLY A 80 -12.70 5.12 -5.28
N THR A 81 -13.32 4.01 -5.69
CA THR A 81 -12.59 2.78 -6.05
C THR A 81 -11.73 2.97 -7.30
N MET A 82 -12.26 3.65 -8.33
CA MET A 82 -11.50 3.97 -9.54
C MET A 82 -10.30 4.87 -9.28
N HIS A 83 -10.45 5.88 -8.41
CA HIS A 83 -9.34 6.70 -7.96
C HIS A 83 -8.32 5.90 -7.13
N GLY A 84 -8.78 5.01 -6.24
CA GLY A 84 -7.89 4.12 -5.49
C GLY A 84 -7.04 3.20 -6.39
N LEU A 85 -7.64 2.69 -7.48
CA LEU A 85 -6.92 1.92 -8.50
C LEU A 85 -5.84 2.80 -9.18
N THR A 86 -6.21 4.03 -9.54
CA THR A 86 -5.26 5.02 -10.11
C THR A 86 -4.06 5.25 -9.19
N MET A 87 -4.32 5.53 -7.91
CA MET A 87 -3.25 5.75 -6.94
C MET A 87 -2.37 4.52 -6.79
N SER A 88 -2.95 3.32 -6.77
CA SER A 88 -2.17 2.07 -6.69
C SER A 88 -1.20 1.92 -7.85
N VAL A 89 -1.65 2.18 -9.09
CA VAL A 89 -0.83 2.05 -10.30
C VAL A 89 0.26 3.13 -10.40
N ILE A 90 -0.05 4.36 -9.99
CA ILE A 90 0.90 5.50 -10.03
C ILE A 90 1.92 5.42 -8.90
N LEU A 91 1.51 5.00 -7.70
CA LEU A 91 2.42 4.92 -6.55
C LEU A 91 3.37 3.74 -6.65
N LEU A 92 2.97 2.64 -7.30
CA LEU A 92 3.80 1.46 -7.49
C LEU A 92 5.22 1.73 -8.03
N PRO A 93 5.41 2.46 -9.15
CA PRO A 93 6.74 2.76 -9.69
C PRO A 93 7.51 3.75 -8.80
N ILE A 94 6.83 4.76 -8.23
CA ILE A 94 7.44 5.75 -7.33
C ILE A 94 8.00 5.07 -6.08
N ILE A 95 7.18 4.21 -5.46
CA ILE A 95 7.56 3.44 -4.28
C ILE A 95 8.67 2.45 -4.64
N SER A 96 8.56 1.79 -5.80
CA SER A 96 9.57 0.84 -6.29
C SER A 96 10.95 1.50 -6.47
N GLU A 97 11.00 2.71 -7.01
CA GLU A 97 12.23 3.48 -7.17
C GLU A 97 12.76 4.02 -5.84
N SER A 98 11.88 4.53 -4.97
CA SER A 98 12.28 5.17 -3.72
C SER A 98 12.79 4.19 -2.65
N LEU A 99 12.27 2.97 -2.59
CA LEU A 99 12.56 2.05 -1.48
C LEU A 99 13.47 0.87 -1.86
N TRP A 100 13.62 0.53 -3.14
CA TRP A 100 14.41 -0.64 -3.56
C TRP A 100 15.77 -0.26 -4.15
N HIS A 101 16.74 -1.13 -3.89
CA HIS A 101 18.08 -0.99 -4.44
C HIS A 101 18.07 -1.12 -5.98
N PRO A 102 18.88 -0.33 -6.73
CA PRO A 102 18.91 -0.34 -8.20
C PRO A 102 19.11 -1.71 -8.86
N SER A 103 19.71 -2.67 -8.16
CA SER A 103 19.91 -4.04 -8.67
C SER A 103 18.62 -4.90 -8.68
N LEU A 104 17.58 -4.49 -7.95
CA LEU A 104 16.27 -5.16 -7.87
C LEU A 104 15.23 -4.54 -8.81
N LEU A 105 15.64 -3.54 -9.58
CA LEU A 105 14.82 -2.73 -10.45
C LEU A 105 14.75 -3.34 -11.86
N LYS A 106 13.55 -3.39 -12.46
CA LYS A 106 13.31 -3.82 -13.84
C LYS A 106 12.65 -2.71 -14.62
N ASN A 107 13.24 -2.38 -15.77
CA ASN A 107 12.64 -1.47 -16.74
C ASN A 107 11.50 -2.17 -17.49
N GLU A 108 10.42 -2.46 -16.78
CA GLU A 108 9.16 -2.95 -17.31
C GLU A 108 8.02 -2.04 -16.84
N PRO A 109 6.96 -1.90 -17.65
CA PRO A 109 5.82 -1.07 -17.31
C PRO A 109 4.97 -1.79 -16.25
N VAL A 110 4.46 -1.02 -15.30
CA VAL A 110 3.62 -1.51 -14.18
C VAL A 110 2.39 -2.25 -14.71
N ILE A 111 1.81 -1.74 -15.80
CA ILE A 111 0.76 -2.40 -16.57
C ILE A 111 1.32 -2.62 -17.98
N ARG A 112 1.41 -3.88 -18.39
CA ARG A 112 1.98 -4.23 -19.69
C ARG A 112 1.01 -3.93 -20.82
N ASN A 113 -0.23 -4.38 -20.65
CA ASN A 113 -1.21 -4.40 -21.72
C ASN A 113 -2.56 -3.87 -21.24
N PHE A 114 -3.39 -3.42 -22.19
CA PHE A 114 -4.80 -3.08 -21.92
C PHE A 114 -5.59 -4.25 -21.31
N LYS A 115 -5.23 -5.50 -21.64
CA LYS A 115 -5.83 -6.68 -21.03
C LYS A 115 -5.60 -6.73 -19.51
N ASP A 116 -4.37 -6.44 -19.07
CA ASP A 116 -4.03 -6.43 -17.65
C ASP A 116 -4.75 -5.30 -16.92
N PHE A 117 -4.83 -4.13 -17.57
CA PHE A 117 -5.63 -3.01 -17.07
C PHE A 117 -7.11 -3.37 -16.94
N ALA A 118 -7.71 -3.96 -17.98
CA ALA A 118 -9.10 -4.37 -17.99
C ALA A 118 -9.38 -5.44 -16.92
N MET A 119 -8.43 -6.35 -16.68
CA MET A 119 -8.54 -7.35 -15.61
C MET A 119 -8.53 -6.70 -14.21
N LEU A 120 -7.71 -5.67 -13.99
CA LEU A 120 -7.72 -4.89 -12.75
C LEU A 120 -9.05 -4.15 -12.55
N VAL A 121 -9.55 -3.49 -13.59
CA VAL A 121 -10.84 -2.78 -13.55
C VAL A 121 -11.99 -3.77 -13.33
N ALA A 122 -11.96 -4.94 -13.98
CA ALA A 122 -12.95 -6.00 -13.77
C ALA A 122 -12.92 -6.51 -12.32
N GLY A 123 -11.74 -6.74 -11.74
CA GLY A 123 -11.60 -7.11 -10.33
C GLY A 123 -12.19 -6.05 -9.40
N ALA A 124 -11.91 -4.77 -9.66
CA ALA A 124 -12.51 -3.66 -8.92
C ALA A 124 -14.03 -3.62 -9.07
N ALA A 125 -14.56 -3.85 -10.27
CA ALA A 125 -16.00 -3.91 -10.53
C ALA A 125 -16.67 -5.04 -9.77
N VAL A 126 -16.06 -6.22 -9.70
CA VAL A 126 -16.57 -7.36 -8.90
C VAL A 126 -16.65 -6.97 -7.42
N ILE A 127 -15.62 -6.32 -6.87
CA ILE A 127 -15.63 -5.85 -5.48
C ILE A 127 -16.75 -4.83 -5.27
N ILE A 128 -16.90 -3.87 -6.17
CA ILE A 128 -18.00 -2.88 -6.11
C ILE A 128 -19.35 -3.58 -6.09
N LEU A 129 -19.59 -4.54 -7.00
CA LEU A 129 -20.85 -5.28 -7.06
C LEU A 129 -21.12 -6.04 -5.76
N ILE A 130 -20.10 -6.72 -5.22
CA ILE A 130 -20.22 -7.41 -3.92
C ILE A 130 -20.60 -6.42 -2.81
N VAL A 131 -19.95 -5.26 -2.75
CA VAL A 131 -20.24 -4.22 -1.75
C VAL A 131 -21.66 -3.67 -1.93
N LEU A 132 -22.11 -3.46 -3.17
CA LEU A 132 -23.45 -2.96 -3.47
C LEU A 132 -24.55 -3.97 -3.11
N THR A 133 -24.27 -5.27 -3.04
CA THR A 133 -25.26 -6.24 -2.54
C THR A 133 -25.65 -5.97 -1.08
N GLY A 134 -24.78 -5.31 -0.30
CA GLY A 134 -25.01 -5.02 1.12
C GLY A 134 -25.11 -6.26 2.01
N GLN A 135 -24.86 -7.46 1.49
CA GLN A 135 -25.07 -8.72 2.20
C GLN A 135 -23.93 -8.96 3.23
N PRO A 136 -24.22 -9.04 4.53
CA PRO A 136 -23.19 -9.18 5.57
C PRO A 136 -22.32 -10.42 5.39
N PHE A 137 -22.90 -11.51 4.87
CA PHE A 137 -22.21 -12.78 4.62
C PHE A 137 -21.06 -12.65 3.62
N LEU A 138 -21.17 -11.75 2.63
CA LEU A 138 -20.10 -11.51 1.65
C LEU A 138 -19.08 -10.48 2.15
N LEU A 139 -19.53 -9.50 2.96
CA LEU A 139 -18.69 -8.40 3.42
C LEU A 139 -17.78 -8.78 4.58
N TYR A 140 -18.23 -9.64 5.50
CA TYR A 140 -17.40 -10.06 6.62
C TYR A 140 -16.12 -10.79 6.17
N PRO A 141 -16.19 -11.83 5.31
CA PRO A 141 -14.98 -12.49 4.83
C PRO A 141 -14.00 -11.52 4.15
N LEU A 142 -14.53 -10.60 3.33
CA LEU A 142 -13.72 -9.59 2.65
C LEU A 142 -12.95 -8.71 3.65
N SER A 143 -13.64 -8.24 4.70
CA SER A 143 -13.04 -7.38 5.74
C SER A 143 -11.95 -8.10 6.57
N PHE A 144 -12.19 -9.37 6.93
CA PHE A 144 -11.21 -10.20 7.61
C PHE A 144 -10.00 -10.46 6.73
N LEU A 145 -10.22 -10.77 5.46
CA LEU A 145 -9.16 -11.06 4.50
C LEU A 145 -8.27 -9.83 4.28
N THR A 146 -8.83 -8.63 4.16
CA THR A 146 -8.04 -7.39 4.13
C THR A 146 -7.24 -7.15 5.41
N THR A 147 -7.85 -7.38 6.58
CA THR A 147 -7.18 -7.19 7.87
C THR A 147 -6.01 -8.16 8.04
N ILE A 148 -6.25 -9.44 7.75
CA ILE A 148 -5.24 -10.50 7.79
C ILE A 148 -4.11 -10.18 6.81
N THR A 149 -4.42 -9.71 5.60
CA THR A 149 -3.41 -9.36 4.59
C THR A 149 -2.46 -8.27 5.11
N VAL A 150 -2.99 -7.22 5.75
CA VAL A 150 -2.17 -6.15 6.35
C VAL A 150 -1.33 -6.69 7.50
N LEU A 151 -1.92 -7.48 8.39
CA LEU A 151 -1.22 -8.08 9.53
C LEU A 151 -0.09 -9.00 9.07
N LEU A 152 -0.30 -9.82 8.05
CA LEU A 152 0.72 -10.69 7.47
C LEU A 152 1.84 -9.89 6.81
N ASN A 153 1.52 -8.80 6.10
CA ASN A 153 2.53 -7.91 5.54
C ASN A 153 3.41 -7.29 6.63
N LEU A 154 2.78 -6.77 7.69
CA LEU A 154 3.50 -6.19 8.83
C LEU A 154 4.30 -7.26 9.58
N ALA A 155 3.75 -8.44 9.83
CA ALA A 155 4.42 -9.52 10.53
C ALA A 155 5.64 -10.04 9.75
N ARG A 156 5.56 -10.09 8.42
CA ARG A 156 6.70 -10.47 7.55
C ARG A 156 7.86 -9.47 7.64
N HIS A 157 7.55 -8.19 7.77
CA HIS A 157 8.54 -7.11 7.81
C HIS A 157 8.96 -6.71 9.23
N ALA A 158 8.18 -7.09 10.25
CA ALA A 158 8.57 -7.05 11.64
C ALA A 158 9.56 -8.20 11.90
N PRO A 159 10.85 -7.92 12.18
CA PRO A 159 11.80 -8.98 12.49
C PRO A 159 11.40 -9.59 13.84
N LEU A 160 10.71 -10.73 13.82
CA LEU A 160 10.47 -11.56 15.00
C LEU A 160 11.77 -12.26 15.49
N SER A 161 12.90 -12.00 14.84
CA SER A 161 14.22 -12.53 15.18
C SER A 161 15.16 -11.37 15.49
N GLY A 162 15.80 -11.41 16.66
CA GLY A 162 16.55 -10.33 17.31
C GLY A 162 17.83 -9.83 16.62
N ASN A 163 17.94 -9.90 15.30
CA ASN A 163 19.08 -9.33 14.58
C ASN A 163 18.78 -7.91 14.12
N ARG A 164 19.42 -6.96 14.81
CA ARG A 164 19.56 -5.56 14.40
C ARG A 164 20.00 -5.50 12.93
N PHE A 165 19.13 -5.02 12.04
CA PHE A 165 19.47 -4.70 10.66
C PHE A 165 20.47 -3.54 10.61
N SER A 166 21.75 -3.85 10.78
CA SER A 166 22.86 -2.91 10.59
C SER A 166 23.28 -2.91 9.11
N GLY A 167 22.50 -2.22 8.29
CA GLY A 167 22.92 -1.85 6.93
C GLY A 167 23.70 -0.55 6.99
N ARG A 168 25.01 -0.58 6.72
CA ARG A 168 25.79 0.63 6.43
C ARG A 168 25.51 1.01 4.98
N TYR A 169 24.75 2.08 4.78
CA TYR A 169 24.51 2.63 3.45
C TYR A 169 25.65 3.59 3.12
N PHE A 170 26.29 3.38 1.97
CA PHE A 170 27.36 4.23 1.44
C PHE A 170 26.74 5.20 0.43
N ASP A 171 26.98 6.49 0.62
CA ASP A 171 26.60 7.53 -0.33
C ASP A 171 27.41 7.39 -1.63
N HIS A 172 26.92 7.96 -2.74
CA HIS A 172 27.64 8.09 -4.02
C HIS A 172 28.97 8.87 -3.90
N ARG A 173 29.18 9.60 -2.79
CA ARG A 173 30.45 10.25 -2.43
C ARG A 173 31.36 9.42 -1.51
N GLY A 174 30.94 8.22 -1.10
CA GLY A 174 31.71 7.33 -0.23
C GLY A 174 31.50 7.53 1.27
N ASP A 175 30.69 8.51 1.68
CA ASP A 175 30.39 8.78 3.08
C ASP A 175 29.40 7.77 3.68
N VAL A 176 29.66 7.34 4.92
CA VAL A 176 28.85 6.35 5.64
C VAL A 176 27.71 7.05 6.38
N PHE A 177 26.50 6.97 5.84
CA PHE A 177 25.31 7.48 6.54
C PHE A 177 24.77 6.42 7.51
N SER A 178 24.76 6.76 8.80
CA SER A 178 23.99 6.03 9.82
C SER A 178 22.55 6.51 9.76
N ALA A 179 21.67 5.80 9.05
CA ALA A 179 20.25 6.08 9.12
C ALA A 179 19.78 5.89 10.56
N ARG A 180 19.24 6.94 11.20
CA ARG A 180 18.65 6.85 12.55
C ARG A 180 17.54 5.81 12.49
N GLN A 181 17.79 4.66 13.10
CA GLN A 181 16.99 3.44 12.94
C GLN A 181 15.58 3.64 13.49
N PHE A 182 14.56 3.40 12.67
CA PHE A 182 13.17 3.38 13.11
C PHE A 182 12.93 2.11 13.95
N ASP A 183 12.76 2.28 15.25
CA ASP A 183 12.52 1.17 16.19
C ASP A 183 11.07 0.67 16.07
N TRP A 184 10.85 -0.29 15.18
CA TRP A 184 9.57 -0.94 14.95
C TRP A 184 8.95 -1.56 16.22
N ARG A 185 9.75 -1.90 17.24
CA ARG A 185 9.24 -2.48 18.51
C ARG A 185 8.43 -1.45 19.28
N ARG A 186 8.86 -0.19 19.30
CA ARG A 186 8.12 0.93 19.90
C ARG A 186 6.89 1.29 19.09
N ALA A 187 7.00 1.31 17.76
CA ALA A 187 5.86 1.61 16.90
C ALA A 187 4.74 0.57 17.04
N VAL A 188 5.06 -0.73 16.92
CA VAL A 188 4.09 -1.83 17.01
C VAL A 188 3.54 -1.99 18.43
N GLY A 189 4.39 -1.89 19.45
CA GLY A 189 4.00 -1.99 20.86
C GLY A 189 3.09 -0.85 21.34
N VAL A 190 3.11 0.31 20.67
CA VAL A 190 2.21 1.43 20.94
C VAL A 190 0.95 1.37 20.06
N LEU A 191 1.07 1.04 18.77
CA LEU A 191 -0.04 1.08 17.82
C LEU A 191 -1.10 -0.01 18.05
N ILE A 192 -0.71 -1.24 18.37
CA ILE A 192 -1.67 -2.35 18.55
C ILE A 192 -2.55 -2.14 19.79
N PRO A 193 -2.00 -1.82 20.99
CA PRO A 193 -2.82 -1.59 22.17
C PRO A 193 -3.63 -0.29 22.10
N THR A 194 -3.10 0.78 21.51
CA THR A 194 -3.83 2.06 21.40
C THR A 194 -5.01 1.97 20.45
N SER A 195 -4.89 1.24 19.34
CA SER A 195 -5.99 1.01 18.40
C SER A 195 -7.10 0.17 19.03
N PHE A 196 -6.75 -0.86 19.82
CA PHE A 196 -7.72 -1.68 20.54
C PHE A 196 -8.37 -0.92 21.73
N ALA A 197 -7.57 -0.14 22.48
CA ALA A 197 -8.07 0.72 23.55
C ALA A 197 -8.98 1.85 23.02
N ALA A 198 -8.67 2.39 21.85
CA ALA A 198 -9.50 3.40 21.18
C ALA A 198 -10.83 2.80 20.70
N GLN A 199 -10.83 1.61 20.09
CA GLN A 199 -12.06 0.93 19.66
C GLN A 199 -12.95 0.54 20.85
N THR A 200 -12.36 0.09 21.96
CA THR A 200 -13.12 -0.27 23.17
C THR A 200 -13.64 0.96 23.93
N ARG A 201 -12.90 2.07 23.98
CA ARG A 201 -13.41 3.37 24.49
C ARG A 201 -14.51 3.93 23.61
N ALA A 202 -14.37 3.89 22.28
CA ALA A 202 -15.39 4.37 21.35
C ALA A 202 -16.68 3.56 21.48
N LYS A 203 -16.59 2.22 21.61
CA LYS A 203 -17.75 1.38 21.92
C LYS A 203 -18.36 1.72 23.29
N ARG A 204 -17.59 1.79 24.37
CA ARG A 204 -18.12 2.14 25.71
C ARG A 204 -18.77 3.54 25.77
N ALA A 205 -18.18 4.52 25.08
CA ALA A 205 -18.73 5.87 24.97
C ALA A 205 -20.05 5.88 24.17
N GLY A 206 -20.13 5.09 23.10
CA GLY A 206 -21.37 4.89 22.33
C GLY A 206 -22.49 4.24 23.15
N TRP A 207 -22.18 3.21 23.94
CA TRP A 207 -23.15 2.55 24.83
C TRP A 207 -23.61 3.47 25.98
N ALA A 208 -22.70 4.27 26.54
CA ALA A 208 -23.04 5.27 27.56
C ALA A 208 -23.83 6.46 27.00
N ALA A 209 -23.61 6.85 25.74
CA ALA A 209 -24.45 7.83 25.05
C ALA A 209 -25.84 7.26 24.80
N PHE A 210 -25.95 6.05 24.25
CA PHE A 210 -27.22 5.37 23.99
C PHE A 210 -28.07 5.18 25.26
N GLY A 211 -27.48 4.77 26.38
CA GLY A 211 -28.19 4.62 27.66
C GLY A 211 -28.72 5.95 28.22
N ARG A 212 -28.01 7.06 28.01
CA ARG A 212 -28.46 8.41 28.45
C ARG A 212 -29.57 8.96 27.55
N THR A 213 -29.56 8.62 26.27
CA THR A 213 -30.65 9.00 25.34
C THR A 213 -31.90 8.15 25.59
N ALA A 214 -31.74 6.85 25.85
CA ALA A 214 -32.84 5.94 26.17
C ALA A 214 -33.56 6.32 27.49
N ALA A 215 -32.81 6.71 28.53
CA ALA A 215 -33.38 7.18 29.79
C ALA A 215 -34.10 8.55 29.71
N ARG A 216 -33.86 9.32 28.64
CA ARG A 216 -34.50 10.62 28.40
C ARG A 216 -35.83 10.49 27.65
N TYR A 217 -36.08 9.36 27.00
CA TYR A 217 -37.32 9.05 26.28
C TYR A 217 -38.31 8.18 27.08
N SER A 218 -37.96 7.77 28.30
CA SER A 218 -38.81 6.95 29.19
C SER A 218 -39.41 7.74 30.36
N ARG A 219 -39.60 9.06 30.21
CA ARG A 219 -40.35 9.93 31.12
C ARG A 219 -41.46 10.64 30.37
#